data_AF-A0A9D2SCV7-F1
#
_entry.id   AF-A0A9D2SCV7-F1
#
_cell.length_a   1.000
_cell.length_b   1.000
_cell.length_c   1.000
_cell.angle_alpha   90.00
_cell.angle_beta   90.00
_cell.angle_gamma   90.00
#
_symmetry.space_group_name_H-M   'P 1'
#
loop_
_entity.id
_entity.type
_entity.pdbx_description
1 polymer ?
#
loop_
_entity_poly.entity_id
_entity_poly.type
_entity_poly.pdbx_seq_one_letter_code
_entity_poly.pdbx_strand_id
1 'polypeptide(L)'
;MDVKRFGGMLVCPVPDPSELDGDEVEHIVRHTHNTWEHDRHLSEIRKNTAQGKSAEFVLQRLMEEYSRLRYRSYDAIRNDGFRKHAPFDGVIFDARISEAVLDEAFRRIRADVDGSPGDSGTISVRTREFLRNSGIFTLEIKSSRLQDPRDYRTMKRKVKGERSGEDYEALCAHIRSAYDYFVYPYYCRDHRGITNFYEYASYVKRQHPEFESCSAGPFLRRLMRTEWDNACDVYTRVFFDVLSDEILIPGYVTKDSFFQEPRIRKMPSPKSGNAIYYMYPIRFGTGILEMERDGRLTGPDRSAGSASLFGFRMPPCPKCGRPLKLVETVKGEPSRHKFLYVCENCSPVGWYEMNRIHSKNMEAR
;
A
#
# COMPACT_ATOMS: atom_id res chain seq x y z
N MET A 1 7.68 11.82 22.86
CA MET A 1 6.33 11.17 22.85
C MET A 1 6.40 9.87 23.65
N ASP A 2 5.37 9.50 24.43
CA ASP A 2 5.37 8.22 25.16
C ASP A 2 5.02 7.05 24.21
N VAL A 3 6.03 6.32 23.76
CA VAL A 3 5.91 5.24 22.78
C VAL A 3 6.10 3.89 23.47
N LYS A 4 5.08 3.03 23.40
CA LYS A 4 5.14 1.65 23.91
C LYS A 4 5.39 0.69 22.76
N ARG A 5 5.94 -0.49 23.07
CA ARG A 5 6.20 -1.55 22.08
C ARG A 5 5.60 -2.88 22.52
N PHE A 6 4.73 -3.44 21.68
CA PHE A 6 4.08 -4.74 21.89
C PHE A 6 3.97 -5.49 20.57
N GLY A 7 4.27 -6.79 20.54
CA GLY A 7 4.11 -7.63 19.34
C GLY A 7 4.89 -7.14 18.11
N GLY A 8 5.97 -6.38 18.33
CA GLY A 8 6.74 -5.70 17.29
C GLY A 8 6.07 -4.44 16.69
N MET A 9 4.91 -4.02 17.19
CA MET A 9 4.24 -2.76 16.85
C MET A 9 4.61 -1.65 17.82
N LEU A 10 4.46 -0.40 17.37
CA LEU A 10 4.48 0.76 18.25
C LEU A 10 3.05 1.13 18.65
N VAL A 11 2.87 1.54 19.90
CA VAL A 11 1.60 2.07 20.42
C VAL A 11 1.87 3.47 20.93
N CYS A 12 1.18 4.44 20.35
CA CYS A 12 1.33 5.87 20.64
C CYS A 12 -0.02 6.44 21.11
N PRO A 13 -0.06 7.49 21.94
CA PRO A 13 -1.30 8.21 22.20
C PRO A 13 -1.84 8.84 20.91
N VAL A 14 -3.17 8.97 20.81
CA VAL A 14 -3.77 9.88 19.83
C VAL A 14 -3.39 11.31 20.23
N PRO A 15 -2.94 12.16 19.27
CA PRO A 15 -2.59 13.54 19.58
C PRO A 15 -3.82 14.34 20.00
N ASP A 16 -3.62 15.34 20.86
CA ASP A 16 -4.70 16.25 21.23
C ASP A 16 -5.16 17.02 19.97
N PRO A 17 -6.47 17.27 19.79
CA PRO A 17 -6.96 18.02 18.64
C PRO A 17 -6.31 19.40 18.46
N SER A 18 -5.83 20.04 19.53
CA SER A 18 -5.08 21.31 19.47
C SER A 18 -3.68 21.20 18.87
N GLU A 19 -3.13 19.98 18.77
CA GLU A 19 -1.87 19.71 18.08
C GLU A 19 -2.04 19.59 16.56
N LEU A 20 -3.27 19.51 16.07
CA LEU A 20 -3.60 19.47 14.64
C LEU A 20 -3.90 20.87 14.12
N ASP A 21 -3.56 21.10 12.84
CA ASP A 21 -3.97 22.33 12.15
C ASP A 21 -5.46 22.24 11.78
N GLY A 22 -6.29 22.90 12.60
CA GLY A 22 -7.74 22.94 12.41
C GLY A 22 -8.17 23.61 11.11
N ASP A 23 -7.42 24.62 10.64
CA ASP A 23 -7.72 25.30 9.39
C ASP A 23 -7.41 24.39 8.20
N GLU A 24 -6.28 23.67 8.23
CA GLU A 24 -5.94 22.64 7.24
C GLU A 24 -7.04 21.57 7.16
N VAL A 25 -7.51 21.06 8.31
CA VAL A 25 -8.61 20.07 8.36
C VAL A 25 -9.86 20.61 7.68
N GLU A 26 -10.26 21.85 7.98
CA GLU A 26 -11.45 22.45 7.36
C GLU A 26 -11.26 22.71 5.85
N HIS A 27 -10.06 23.10 5.42
CA HIS A 27 -9.74 23.26 4.01
C HIS A 27 -9.87 21.94 3.24
N ILE A 28 -9.37 20.84 3.79
CA ILE A 28 -9.51 19.50 3.18
C ILE A 28 -10.98 19.09 3.14
N VAL A 29 -11.73 19.26 4.24
CA VAL A 29 -13.15 18.89 4.30
C VAL A 29 -13.98 19.62 3.23
N ARG A 30 -13.71 20.91 3.00
CA ARG A 30 -14.43 21.72 1.99
C ARG A 30 -14.13 21.31 0.55
N HIS A 31 -12.95 20.76 0.28
CA HIS A 31 -12.51 20.40 -1.07
C HIS A 31 -12.48 18.88 -1.32
N THR A 32 -12.84 18.07 -0.32
CA THR A 32 -13.01 16.63 -0.49
C THR A 32 -14.27 16.39 -1.30
N HIS A 33 -14.12 16.24 -2.62
CA HIS A 33 -15.21 15.79 -3.48
C HIS A 33 -15.53 14.31 -3.20
N ASN A 34 -16.80 14.01 -2.99
CA ASN A 34 -17.30 12.66 -2.75
C ASN A 34 -17.28 11.85 -4.05
N THR A 35 -16.12 11.27 -4.41
CA THR A 35 -16.00 10.49 -5.65
C THR A 35 -16.70 9.11 -5.59
N TRP A 36 -17.17 8.66 -4.42
CA TRP A 36 -17.71 7.29 -4.25
C TRP A 36 -18.99 7.16 -3.40
N GLU A 37 -19.31 8.11 -2.51
CA GLU A 37 -20.57 8.11 -1.73
C GLU A 37 -21.22 9.49 -1.88
N HIS A 38 -22.22 9.64 -2.75
CA HIS A 38 -22.83 10.95 -3.08
C HIS A 38 -23.47 11.69 -1.89
N ASP A 39 -23.61 11.05 -0.71
CA ASP A 39 -24.30 11.61 0.46
C ASP A 39 -23.51 11.48 1.80
N ARG A 40 -22.17 11.50 1.75
CA ARG A 40 -21.38 11.47 2.99
C ARG A 40 -21.59 12.74 3.81
N HIS A 41 -22.09 12.61 5.03
CA HIS A 41 -22.33 13.73 5.93
C HIS A 41 -21.02 14.44 6.26
N LEU A 42 -20.97 15.78 6.19
CA LEU A 42 -19.75 16.59 6.42
C LEU A 42 -19.05 16.27 7.75
N SER A 43 -19.82 15.90 8.78
CA SER A 43 -19.29 15.48 10.08
C SER A 43 -18.52 14.15 10.03
N GLU A 44 -18.89 13.22 9.14
CA GLU A 44 -18.12 12.00 8.89
C GLU A 44 -16.83 12.32 8.15
N ILE A 45 -16.88 13.20 7.14
CA ILE A 45 -15.70 13.64 6.39
C ILE A 45 -14.69 14.29 7.35
N ARG A 46 -15.12 15.26 8.15
CA ARG A 46 -14.28 15.92 9.17
C ARG A 46 -13.63 14.93 10.13
N LYS A 47 -14.40 13.98 10.67
CA LYS A 47 -13.87 12.95 11.58
C LYS A 47 -12.84 12.05 10.91
N ASN A 48 -13.02 11.72 9.63
CA ASN A 48 -12.07 10.90 8.89
C ASN A 48 -10.80 11.69 8.52
N THR A 49 -10.95 12.96 8.15
CA THR A 49 -9.82 13.87 7.87
C THR A 49 -8.98 14.09 9.12
N ALA A 50 -9.60 14.41 10.25
CA ALA A 50 -8.88 14.57 11.53
C ALA A 50 -8.12 13.29 11.92
N GLN A 51 -8.75 12.12 11.76
CA GLN A 51 -8.08 10.84 11.99
C GLN A 51 -6.87 10.62 11.06
N GLY A 52 -7.00 10.97 9.77
CA GLY A 52 -5.89 10.94 8.82
C GLY A 52 -4.73 11.83 9.29
N LYS A 53 -5.04 13.05 9.69
CA LYS A 53 -4.05 14.02 10.19
C LYS A 53 -3.39 13.61 11.49
N SER A 54 -4.13 13.01 12.42
CA SER A 54 -3.54 12.40 13.62
C SER A 54 -2.53 11.30 13.27
N ALA A 55 -2.81 10.48 12.25
CA ALA A 55 -1.89 9.45 11.81
C ALA A 55 -0.60 10.03 11.19
N GLU A 56 -0.74 11.04 10.33
CA GLU A 56 0.40 11.76 9.74
C GLU A 56 1.27 12.39 10.84
N PHE A 57 0.64 13.10 11.78
CA PHE A 57 1.33 13.77 12.88
C PHE A 57 2.14 12.79 13.74
N VAL A 58 1.53 11.69 14.17
CA VAL A 58 2.24 10.68 15.00
C VAL A 58 3.39 10.05 14.23
N LEU A 59 3.22 9.73 12.94
CA LEU A 59 4.30 9.19 12.12
C LEU A 59 5.43 10.20 11.94
N GLN A 60 5.11 11.48 11.72
CA GLN A 60 6.09 12.55 11.63
C GLN A 60 6.92 12.65 12.91
N ARG A 61 6.26 12.73 14.08
CA ARG A 61 6.92 12.80 15.39
C ARG A 61 7.78 11.58 15.66
N LEU A 62 7.29 10.38 15.35
CA LEU A 62 8.08 9.15 15.47
C LEU A 62 9.35 9.20 14.64
N MET A 63 9.27 9.64 13.38
CA MET A 63 10.43 9.74 12.51
C MET A 63 11.41 10.81 12.98
N GLU A 64 10.92 11.97 13.43
CA GLU A 64 11.76 13.05 13.96
C GLU A 64 12.51 12.67 15.23
N GLU A 65 11.85 11.96 16.16
CA GLU A 65 12.39 11.60 17.47
C GLU A 65 13.28 10.35 17.44
N TYR A 66 12.96 9.37 16.59
CA TYR A 66 13.59 8.04 16.63
C TYR A 66 14.31 7.64 15.32
N SER A 67 14.40 8.53 14.33
CA SER A 67 15.04 8.23 13.05
C SER A 67 15.77 9.43 12.46
N ARG A 68 16.70 9.17 11.54
CA ARG A 68 17.28 10.20 10.67
C ARG A 68 16.32 10.62 9.54
N LEU A 69 15.27 9.83 9.31
CA LEU A 69 14.30 10.12 8.27
C LEU A 69 13.39 11.27 8.69
N ARG A 70 12.89 12.01 7.70
CA ARG A 70 11.92 13.08 7.86
C ARG A 70 10.72 12.78 6.99
N TYR A 71 9.54 13.09 7.52
CA TYR A 71 8.30 13.09 6.77
C TYR A 71 7.94 14.53 6.42
N ARG A 72 7.45 14.74 5.20
CA ARG A 72 6.77 15.98 4.81
C ARG A 72 5.46 15.62 4.16
N SER A 73 4.36 16.07 4.76
CA SER A 73 3.02 15.89 4.21
C SER A 73 2.92 16.52 2.83
N TYR A 74 2.12 15.93 1.96
CA TYR A 74 1.79 16.51 0.66
C TYR A 74 1.12 17.88 0.82
N ASP A 75 0.38 18.11 1.91
CA ASP A 75 -0.26 19.40 2.16
C ASP A 75 0.73 20.52 2.44
N ALA A 76 1.94 20.20 2.91
CA ALA A 76 3.04 21.16 3.01
C ALA A 76 3.80 21.37 1.67
N ILE A 77 3.53 20.56 0.65
CA ILE A 77 4.23 20.58 -0.65
C ILE A 77 3.40 21.28 -1.73
N ARG A 78 2.07 21.11 -1.66
CA ARG A 78 1.12 21.56 -2.67
C ARG A 78 1.04 23.08 -2.81
N ASN A 79 0.65 23.53 -4.00
CA ASN A 79 0.42 24.93 -4.37
C ASN A 79 -0.96 25.14 -5.04
N ASP A 80 -1.77 24.09 -5.11
CA ASP A 80 -3.03 24.07 -5.84
C ASP A 80 -4.22 24.56 -5.00
N GLY A 81 -3.99 24.95 -3.74
CA GLY A 81 -5.01 25.47 -2.83
C GLY A 81 -6.09 24.43 -2.49
N PHE A 82 -5.70 23.17 -2.29
CA PHE A 82 -6.61 22.06 -1.96
C PHE A 82 -7.54 21.62 -3.10
N ARG A 83 -7.38 22.15 -4.32
CA ARG A 83 -8.28 21.87 -5.45
C ARG A 83 -8.20 20.46 -6.02
N LYS A 84 -7.04 19.78 -5.90
CA LYS A 84 -6.87 18.40 -6.36
C LYS A 84 -6.75 17.43 -5.20
N HIS A 85 -7.22 16.21 -5.39
CA HIS A 85 -6.93 15.10 -4.48
C HIS A 85 -5.42 14.82 -4.45
N ALA A 86 -4.90 14.56 -3.26
CA ALA A 86 -3.49 14.27 -3.06
C ALA A 86 -3.09 12.98 -3.82
N PRO A 87 -1.98 12.98 -4.57
CA PRO A 87 -1.48 11.77 -5.25
C PRO A 87 -0.87 10.73 -4.29
N PHE A 88 -0.55 11.14 -3.07
CA PHE A 88 0.01 10.37 -1.95
C PHE A 88 -0.09 11.24 -0.68
N ASP A 89 0.06 10.65 0.51
CA ASP A 89 -0.10 11.39 1.78
C ASP A 89 1.14 12.26 2.10
N GLY A 90 2.35 11.80 1.79
CA GLY A 90 3.55 12.63 1.88
C GLY A 90 4.80 11.98 1.30
N VAL A 91 5.96 12.56 1.61
CA VAL A 91 7.26 12.00 1.24
C VAL A 91 8.14 11.75 2.47
N ILE A 92 9.02 10.76 2.35
CA ILE A 92 10.05 10.43 3.32
C ILE A 92 11.43 10.66 2.69
N PHE A 93 12.35 11.27 3.42
CA PHE A 93 13.73 11.50 2.99
C PHE A 93 14.70 11.52 4.18
N ASP A 94 16.00 11.36 3.93
CA ASP A 94 17.04 11.50 4.96
C ASP A 94 17.21 12.98 5.34
N ALA A 95 17.29 13.31 6.64
CA ALA A 95 17.43 14.68 7.14
C ALA A 95 18.65 15.43 6.60
N ARG A 96 19.64 14.73 6.04
CA ARG A 96 20.86 15.33 5.45
C ARG A 96 20.73 15.61 3.95
N ILE A 97 19.57 15.35 3.34
CA ILE A 97 19.34 15.67 1.94
C ILE A 97 19.51 17.17 1.70
N SER A 98 20.07 17.55 0.55
CA SER A 98 20.24 18.95 0.19
C SER A 98 18.90 19.63 -0.05
N GLU A 99 18.72 20.84 0.48
CA GLU A 99 17.52 21.68 0.23
C GLU A 99 17.28 21.88 -1.27
N ALA A 100 18.33 22.12 -2.07
CA ALA A 100 18.19 22.25 -3.53
C ALA A 100 17.58 21.00 -4.21
N VAL A 101 17.82 19.80 -3.66
CA VAL A 101 17.24 18.54 -4.18
C VAL A 101 15.77 18.42 -3.77
N LEU A 102 15.44 18.81 -2.53
CA LEU A 102 14.05 18.88 -2.05
C LEU A 102 13.22 19.88 -2.84
N ASP A 103 13.75 21.08 -3.09
CA ASP A 103 13.07 22.13 -3.85
C ASP A 103 12.75 21.67 -5.27
N GLU A 104 13.73 21.05 -5.95
CA GLU A 104 13.53 20.49 -7.28
C GLU A 104 12.49 19.35 -7.27
N ALA A 105 12.54 18.47 -6.26
CA ALA A 105 11.55 17.41 -6.09
C ALA A 105 10.13 17.96 -5.93
N PHE A 106 9.93 18.94 -5.04
CA PHE A 106 8.64 19.55 -4.81
C PHE A 106 8.15 20.35 -6.01
N ARG A 107 9.06 21.01 -6.74
CA ARG A 107 8.73 21.70 -8.00
C ARG A 107 8.19 20.71 -9.04
N ARG A 108 8.80 19.53 -9.17
CA ARG A 108 8.33 18.48 -10.10
C ARG A 108 6.98 17.89 -9.68
N ILE A 109 6.81 17.61 -8.40
CA ILE A 109 5.53 17.12 -7.85
C ILE A 109 4.41 18.11 -8.19
N ARG A 110 4.62 19.40 -7.88
CA ARG A 110 3.64 20.45 -8.18
C ARG A 110 3.36 20.57 -9.67
N ALA A 111 4.40 20.57 -10.51
CA ALA A 111 4.23 20.68 -11.95
C ALA A 111 3.39 19.52 -12.54
N ASP A 112 3.65 18.28 -12.10
CA ASP A 112 2.87 17.12 -12.54
C ASP A 112 1.43 17.18 -12.01
N VAL A 113 1.24 17.55 -10.74
CA VAL A 113 -0.09 17.70 -10.16
C VAL A 113 -0.86 18.81 -10.87
N ASP A 114 -0.27 19.98 -11.11
CA ASP A 114 -0.92 21.09 -11.82
C ASP A 114 -1.35 20.66 -13.23
N GLY A 115 -0.51 19.88 -13.91
CA GLY A 115 -0.80 19.31 -15.23
C GLY A 115 -1.75 18.12 -15.27
N SER A 116 -2.16 17.54 -14.13
CA SER A 116 -3.02 16.36 -14.11
C SER A 116 -4.46 16.69 -14.56
N PRO A 117 -5.14 15.78 -15.29
CA PRO A 117 -6.52 16.00 -15.69
C PRO A 117 -7.49 15.83 -14.51
N GLY A 118 -8.54 16.65 -14.49
CA GLY A 118 -9.63 16.55 -13.50
C GLY A 118 -9.25 17.03 -12.11
N ASP A 119 -9.94 16.49 -11.10
CA ASP A 119 -9.79 16.80 -9.68
C ASP A 119 -8.76 15.90 -8.98
N SER A 120 -8.13 14.97 -9.70
CA SER A 120 -7.21 13.99 -9.12
C SER A 120 -5.77 14.35 -9.44
N GLY A 121 -4.99 14.67 -8.41
CA GLY A 121 -3.56 14.88 -8.54
C GLY A 121 -2.86 13.58 -8.93
N THR A 122 -1.94 13.66 -9.89
CA THR A 122 -1.10 12.53 -10.28
C THR A 122 0.33 13.01 -10.48
N ILE A 123 1.30 12.12 -10.23
CA ILE A 123 2.70 12.37 -10.58
C ILE A 123 3.16 11.36 -11.62
N SER A 124 3.96 11.83 -12.58
CA SER A 124 4.47 11.02 -13.68
C SER A 124 5.46 9.97 -13.20
N VAL A 125 5.62 8.89 -13.98
CA VAL A 125 6.66 7.87 -13.74
C VAL A 125 8.05 8.52 -13.69
N ARG A 126 8.31 9.51 -14.54
CA ARG A 126 9.57 10.26 -14.57
C ARG A 126 9.83 11.01 -13.25
N THR A 127 8.81 11.64 -12.68
CA THR A 127 8.93 12.29 -11.37
C THR A 127 9.14 11.25 -10.28
N ARG A 128 8.39 10.15 -10.26
CA ARG A 128 8.60 9.04 -9.30
C ARG A 128 10.03 8.47 -9.37
N GLU A 129 10.57 8.30 -10.56
CA GLU A 129 11.97 7.87 -10.78
C GLU A 129 12.96 8.90 -10.24
N PHE A 130 12.76 10.18 -10.54
CA PHE A 130 13.60 11.25 -10.01
C PHE A 130 13.60 11.28 -8.48
N LEU A 131 12.42 11.20 -7.85
CA LEU A 131 12.29 11.18 -6.39
C LEU A 131 13.09 10.03 -5.79
N ARG A 132 12.87 8.80 -6.27
CA ARG A 132 13.60 7.60 -5.80
C ARG A 132 15.11 7.74 -5.97
N ASN A 133 15.56 8.17 -7.14
CA ASN A 133 17.00 8.37 -7.41
C ASN A 133 17.60 9.45 -6.50
N SER A 134 16.80 10.43 -6.09
CA SER A 134 17.20 11.49 -5.16
C SER A 134 17.10 11.10 -3.68
N GLY A 135 16.53 9.92 -3.36
CA GLY A 135 16.35 9.47 -1.97
C GLY A 135 15.13 10.05 -1.28
N ILE A 136 14.14 10.43 -2.09
CA ILE A 136 12.85 10.92 -1.65
C ILE A 136 11.83 9.86 -2.05
N PHE A 137 11.07 9.36 -1.08
CA PHE A 137 10.16 8.24 -1.28
C PHE A 137 8.74 8.69 -0.98
N THR A 138 7.83 8.39 -1.90
CA THR A 138 6.40 8.65 -1.68
C THR A 138 5.83 7.69 -0.63
N LEU A 139 5.01 8.20 0.27
CA LEU A 139 4.38 7.47 1.36
C LEU A 139 2.86 7.56 1.25
N GLU A 140 2.22 6.40 1.38
CA GLU A 140 0.78 6.28 1.61
C GLU A 140 0.51 5.76 3.02
N ILE A 141 -0.37 6.42 3.75
CA ILE A 141 -0.80 6.13 5.13
C ILE A 141 -2.29 5.77 5.11
N LYS A 142 -2.61 4.52 5.45
CA LYS A 142 -4.00 4.10 5.66
C LYS A 142 -4.33 4.10 7.15
N SER A 143 -5.29 4.90 7.57
CA SER A 143 -5.81 4.84 8.95
C SER A 143 -7.07 3.97 9.02
N SER A 144 -7.22 3.17 10.08
CA SER A 144 -8.36 2.28 10.29
C SER A 144 -8.81 2.32 11.75
N ARG A 145 -10.11 2.28 12.01
CA ARG A 145 -10.64 2.13 13.38
C ARG A 145 -10.81 0.66 13.72
N LEU A 146 -10.32 0.25 14.87
CA LEU A 146 -10.62 -1.06 15.44
C LEU A 146 -12.07 -1.10 15.92
N GLN A 147 -12.73 -2.24 15.74
CA GLN A 147 -14.15 -2.44 16.00
C GLN A 147 -14.38 -3.44 17.15
N ASP A 148 -15.20 -3.06 18.12
CA ASP A 148 -15.68 -3.96 19.19
C ASP A 148 -17.01 -4.62 18.76
N PRO A 149 -17.20 -5.95 18.90
CA PRO A 149 -16.30 -6.92 19.53
C PRO A 149 -15.22 -7.52 18.63
N ARG A 150 -15.26 -7.30 17.30
CA ARG A 150 -14.46 -8.03 16.32
C ARG A 150 -12.97 -8.09 16.63
N ASP A 151 -12.37 -6.92 16.90
CA ASP A 151 -10.93 -6.76 16.99
C ASP A 151 -10.40 -6.96 18.42
N TYR A 152 -11.26 -6.76 19.42
CA TYR A 152 -10.91 -6.87 20.84
C TYR A 152 -11.26 -8.23 21.45
N ARG A 153 -11.77 -9.18 20.66
CA ARG A 153 -12.25 -10.50 21.12
C ARG A 153 -11.19 -11.34 21.83
N THR A 154 -9.91 -11.10 21.56
CA THR A 154 -8.79 -11.84 22.15
C THR A 154 -8.27 -11.21 23.44
N MET A 155 -8.73 -10.00 23.79
CA MET A 155 -8.31 -9.30 25.00
C MET A 155 -9.13 -9.77 26.20
N LYS A 156 -8.47 -9.97 27.35
CA LYS A 156 -9.14 -10.27 28.62
C LYS A 156 -9.74 -9.00 29.21
N ARG A 157 -9.00 -7.88 29.12
CA ARG A 157 -9.41 -6.55 29.60
C ARG A 157 -9.38 -5.56 28.45
N LYS A 158 -10.48 -4.83 28.25
CA LYS A 158 -10.61 -3.85 27.15
C LYS A 158 -10.55 -2.39 27.62
N VAL A 159 -10.83 -2.15 28.90
CA VAL A 159 -10.96 -0.82 29.50
C VAL A 159 -9.60 -0.13 29.56
N LYS A 160 -9.55 1.15 29.16
CA LYS A 160 -8.36 2.00 29.26
C LYS A 160 -7.83 2.03 30.69
N GLY A 161 -6.51 1.90 30.86
CA GLY A 161 -5.85 1.89 32.16
C GLY A 161 -5.84 0.54 32.88
N GLU A 162 -6.70 -0.41 32.50
CA GLU A 162 -6.74 -1.76 33.09
C GLU A 162 -6.01 -2.82 32.26
N ARG A 163 -5.73 -2.50 30.99
CA ARG A 163 -5.06 -3.40 30.04
C ARG A 163 -3.66 -3.76 30.51
N SER A 164 -3.37 -5.05 30.54
CA SER A 164 -2.01 -5.55 30.74
C SER A 164 -1.21 -5.61 29.44
N GLY A 165 0.10 -5.85 29.55
CA GLY A 165 0.93 -6.19 28.39
C GLY A 165 0.38 -7.39 27.60
N GLU A 166 -0.16 -8.42 28.25
CA GLU A 166 -0.79 -9.57 27.57
C GLU A 166 -1.99 -9.14 26.70
N ASP A 167 -2.77 -8.17 27.14
CA ASP A 167 -3.92 -7.66 26.39
C ASP A 167 -3.44 -6.94 25.12
N TYR A 168 -2.38 -6.13 25.21
CA TYR A 168 -1.76 -5.49 24.04
C TYR A 168 -1.12 -6.51 23.09
N GLU A 169 -0.42 -7.51 23.61
CA GLU A 169 0.16 -8.58 22.78
C GLU A 169 -0.92 -9.35 22.02
N ALA A 170 -2.04 -9.67 22.68
CA ALA A 170 -3.19 -10.34 22.06
C ALA A 170 -3.82 -9.48 20.95
N LEU A 171 -3.96 -8.17 21.16
CA LEU A 171 -4.47 -7.24 20.15
C LEU A 171 -3.50 -7.12 18.96
N CYS A 172 -2.21 -6.95 19.22
CA CYS A 172 -1.18 -6.86 18.19
C CYS A 172 -1.13 -8.15 17.35
N ALA A 173 -1.21 -9.33 17.99
CA ALA A 173 -1.25 -10.62 17.30
C ALA A 173 -2.50 -10.75 16.39
N HIS A 174 -3.67 -10.28 16.84
CA HIS A 174 -4.87 -10.21 16.01
C HIS A 174 -4.65 -9.29 14.81
N ILE A 175 -4.09 -8.09 15.01
CA ILE A 175 -3.84 -7.15 13.90
C ILE A 175 -2.88 -7.74 12.86
N ARG A 176 -1.76 -8.36 13.29
CA ARG A 176 -0.80 -8.99 12.35
C ARG A 176 -1.42 -10.10 11.52
N SER A 177 -2.36 -10.84 12.10
CA SER A 177 -2.95 -12.02 11.46
C SER A 177 -4.19 -11.70 10.63
N ALA A 178 -4.97 -10.67 10.99
CA ALA A 178 -6.26 -10.40 10.37
C ALA A 178 -6.24 -9.27 9.32
N TYR A 179 -5.17 -8.48 9.25
CA TYR A 179 -5.11 -7.29 8.39
C TYR A 179 -3.97 -7.33 7.39
N ASP A 180 -4.20 -6.60 6.31
CA ASP A 180 -3.28 -6.40 5.20
C ASP A 180 -2.96 -4.91 5.02
N TYR A 181 -1.76 -4.63 4.50
CA TYR A 181 -1.51 -3.43 3.70
C TYR A 181 -2.20 -3.57 2.35
N PHE A 182 -2.57 -2.46 1.72
CA PHE A 182 -3.25 -2.52 0.43
C PHE A 182 -2.99 -1.29 -0.45
N VAL A 183 -3.04 -1.51 -1.77
CA VAL A 183 -2.93 -0.47 -2.79
C VAL A 183 -3.94 -0.71 -3.90
N TYR A 184 -4.50 0.36 -4.45
CA TYR A 184 -5.37 0.28 -5.62
C TYR A 184 -4.57 -0.10 -6.87
N PRO A 185 -5.07 -1.01 -7.71
CA PRO A 185 -4.48 -1.25 -9.00
C PRO A 185 -4.58 -0.02 -9.91
N TYR A 186 -3.60 0.17 -10.77
CA TYR A 186 -3.51 1.30 -11.69
C TYR A 186 -4.61 1.26 -12.75
N TYR A 187 -4.81 0.10 -13.40
CA TYR A 187 -5.74 0.00 -14.53
C TYR A 187 -7.21 -0.05 -14.12
N CYS A 188 -7.52 -0.63 -12.95
CA CYS A 188 -8.89 -0.76 -12.49
C CYS A 188 -8.95 -0.75 -10.96
N ARG A 189 -9.77 0.14 -10.39
CA ARG A 189 -9.94 0.29 -8.94
C ARG A 189 -11.21 -0.37 -8.41
N ASP A 190 -12.17 -0.64 -9.28
CA ASP A 190 -13.48 -1.19 -8.94
C ASP A 190 -13.97 -2.12 -10.06
N HIS A 191 -14.33 -3.35 -9.72
CA HIS A 191 -15.04 -4.24 -10.62
C HIS A 191 -15.87 -5.30 -9.85
N ARG A 192 -17.11 -5.55 -10.28
CA ARG A 192 -18.00 -6.55 -9.64
C ARG A 192 -17.43 -7.97 -9.71
N GLY A 193 -16.89 -8.36 -10.86
CA GLY A 193 -16.43 -9.73 -11.13
C GLY A 193 -14.95 -10.03 -10.89
N ILE A 194 -14.13 -9.07 -10.44
CA ILE A 194 -12.70 -9.33 -10.17
C ILE A 194 -12.51 -9.63 -8.68
N THR A 195 -12.06 -10.83 -8.36
CA THR A 195 -11.88 -11.35 -7.00
C THR A 195 -10.48 -11.86 -6.72
N ASN A 196 -9.68 -12.07 -7.77
CA ASN A 196 -8.32 -12.57 -7.69
C ASN A 196 -7.42 -11.96 -8.79
N PHE A 197 -6.12 -12.20 -8.69
CA PHE A 197 -5.13 -11.61 -9.59
C PHE A 197 -5.28 -12.10 -11.04
N TYR A 198 -5.71 -13.35 -11.23
CA TYR A 198 -5.93 -13.88 -12.57
C TYR A 198 -7.03 -13.11 -13.31
N GLU A 199 -8.18 -12.95 -12.67
CA GLU A 199 -9.31 -12.19 -13.22
C GLU A 199 -8.93 -10.74 -13.52
N TYR A 200 -8.13 -10.13 -12.63
CA TYR A 200 -7.58 -8.80 -12.86
C TYR A 200 -6.71 -8.73 -14.11
N ALA A 201 -5.70 -9.59 -14.21
CA ALA A 201 -4.79 -9.61 -15.34
C ALA A 201 -5.52 -9.89 -16.67
N SER A 202 -6.47 -10.82 -16.67
CA SER A 202 -7.28 -11.10 -17.87
C SER A 202 -8.23 -9.96 -18.23
N TYR A 203 -8.79 -9.26 -17.24
CA TYR A 203 -9.56 -8.04 -17.48
C TYR A 203 -8.67 -6.98 -18.16
N VAL A 204 -7.50 -6.70 -17.60
CA VAL A 204 -6.58 -5.70 -18.16
C VAL A 204 -6.19 -6.07 -19.58
N LYS A 205 -5.78 -7.32 -19.83
CA LYS A 205 -5.41 -7.78 -21.18
C LYS A 205 -6.52 -7.56 -22.23
N ARG A 206 -7.79 -7.70 -21.84
CA ARG A 206 -8.94 -7.52 -22.75
C ARG A 206 -9.32 -6.06 -22.96
N GLN A 207 -9.17 -5.21 -21.95
CA GLN A 207 -9.62 -3.81 -22.01
C GLN A 207 -8.57 -2.87 -22.62
N HIS A 208 -7.33 -3.32 -22.73
CA HIS A 208 -6.19 -2.49 -23.09
C HIS A 208 -5.54 -3.01 -24.39
N PRO A 209 -5.79 -2.36 -25.54
CA PRO A 209 -5.32 -2.81 -26.86
C PRO A 209 -3.81 -3.02 -26.95
N GLU A 210 -3.02 -2.30 -26.14
CA GLU A 210 -1.56 -2.45 -26.11
C GLU A 210 -1.08 -3.85 -25.66
N PHE A 211 -1.99 -4.69 -25.16
CA PHE A 211 -1.70 -6.06 -24.72
C PHE A 211 -2.29 -7.15 -25.61
N GLU A 212 -3.06 -6.81 -26.64
CA GLU A 212 -3.81 -7.78 -27.46
C GLU A 212 -2.89 -8.83 -28.09
N SER A 213 -1.74 -8.41 -28.62
CA SER A 213 -0.75 -9.29 -29.27
C SER A 213 0.29 -9.89 -28.32
N CYS A 214 0.23 -9.56 -27.02
CA CYS A 214 1.24 -10.02 -26.07
C CYS A 214 1.00 -11.47 -25.63
N SER A 215 2.03 -12.31 -25.77
CA SER A 215 2.05 -13.61 -25.09
C SER A 215 2.07 -13.41 -23.55
N ALA A 216 1.63 -14.43 -22.81
CA ALA A 216 1.39 -14.34 -21.37
C ALA A 216 2.58 -13.78 -20.56
N GLY A 217 3.80 -14.23 -20.84
CA GLY A 217 5.01 -13.77 -20.15
C GLY A 217 5.30 -12.27 -20.34
N PRO A 218 5.52 -11.81 -21.58
CA PRO A 218 5.68 -10.38 -21.88
C PRO A 218 4.53 -9.51 -21.38
N PHE A 219 3.28 -9.99 -21.49
CA PHE A 219 2.11 -9.30 -20.96
C PHE A 219 2.22 -9.08 -19.45
N LEU A 220 2.40 -10.15 -18.65
CA LEU A 220 2.44 -10.03 -17.19
C LEU A 220 3.63 -9.18 -16.72
N ARG A 221 4.78 -9.25 -17.40
CA ARG A 221 5.91 -8.35 -17.08
C ARG A 221 5.57 -6.88 -17.30
N ARG A 222 4.92 -6.54 -18.41
CA ARG A 222 4.50 -5.16 -18.69
C ARG A 222 3.43 -4.71 -17.69
N LEU A 223 2.42 -5.55 -17.42
CA LEU A 223 1.40 -5.28 -16.40
C LEU A 223 2.05 -4.94 -15.05
N MET A 224 2.89 -5.84 -14.52
CA MET A 224 3.54 -5.65 -13.22
C MET A 224 4.46 -4.43 -13.20
N ARG A 225 5.15 -4.15 -14.30
CA ARG A 225 6.00 -2.95 -14.39
C ARG A 225 5.16 -1.67 -14.32
N THR A 226 4.07 -1.58 -15.09
CA THR A 226 3.19 -0.39 -15.06
C THR A 226 2.54 -0.18 -13.70
N GLU A 227 2.04 -1.25 -13.07
CA GLU A 227 1.48 -1.19 -11.70
C GLU A 227 2.50 -0.65 -10.70
N TRP A 228 3.72 -1.19 -10.75
CA TRP A 228 4.81 -0.80 -9.86
C TRP A 228 5.32 0.63 -10.10
N ASP A 229 5.41 1.06 -11.37
CA ASP A 229 5.86 2.40 -11.74
C ASP A 229 4.88 3.49 -11.25
N ASN A 230 3.59 3.17 -11.12
CA ASN A 230 2.55 4.10 -10.70
C ASN A 230 2.21 4.05 -9.20
N ALA A 231 2.74 3.08 -8.45
CA ALA A 231 2.55 2.96 -7.01
C ALA A 231 3.44 3.92 -6.20
N CYS A 232 3.00 4.27 -4.98
CA CYS A 232 3.83 4.92 -3.98
C CYS A 232 4.97 4.00 -3.54
N ASP A 233 6.07 4.54 -3.05
CA ASP A 233 7.24 3.72 -2.74
C ASP A 233 7.06 2.96 -1.42
N VAL A 234 6.39 3.59 -0.45
CA VAL A 234 6.15 3.08 0.90
C VAL A 234 4.65 3.13 1.21
N TYR A 235 4.15 2.07 1.84
CA TYR A 235 2.81 1.98 2.38
C TYR A 235 2.89 1.64 3.86
N THR A 236 2.16 2.38 4.67
CA THR A 236 1.92 2.08 6.08
C THR A 236 0.43 2.04 6.36
N ARG A 237 0.07 1.37 7.45
CA ARG A 237 -1.30 1.33 7.93
C ARG A 237 -1.29 1.50 9.43
N VAL A 238 -2.12 2.38 9.97
CA VAL A 238 -2.25 2.60 11.41
C VAL A 238 -3.65 2.25 11.89
N PHE A 239 -3.76 1.83 13.14
CA PHE A 239 -5.00 1.40 13.75
C PHE A 239 -5.33 2.26 14.96
N PHE A 240 -6.48 2.94 14.91
CA PHE A 240 -7.02 3.69 16.03
C PHE A 240 -7.75 2.74 16.97
N ASP A 241 -7.20 2.59 18.17
CA ASP A 241 -7.83 1.93 19.29
C ASP A 241 -8.76 2.93 19.98
N VAL A 242 -10.02 2.88 19.57
CA VAL A 242 -11.06 3.78 20.08
C VAL A 242 -11.39 3.53 21.56
N LEU A 243 -10.97 2.40 22.14
CA LEU A 243 -11.23 2.06 23.54
C LEU A 243 -10.12 2.54 24.48
N SER A 244 -8.90 2.77 23.98
CA SER A 244 -7.79 3.34 24.77
C SER A 244 -7.32 4.73 24.32
N ASP A 245 -7.84 5.24 23.20
CA ASP A 245 -7.39 6.50 22.60
C ASP A 245 -5.89 6.45 22.23
N GLU A 246 -5.51 5.36 21.57
CA GLU A 246 -4.16 5.07 21.13
C GLU A 246 -4.13 4.71 19.64
N ILE A 247 -2.96 4.87 19.01
CA ILE A 247 -2.68 4.48 17.63
C ILE A 247 -1.65 3.35 17.64
N LEU A 248 -2.02 2.20 17.07
CA LEU A 248 -1.12 1.08 16.84
C LEU A 248 -0.52 1.17 15.43
N ILE A 249 0.81 1.06 15.37
CA ILE A 249 1.59 1.17 14.14
C ILE A 249 2.35 -0.15 13.95
N PRO A 250 1.84 -1.04 13.07
CA PRO A 250 2.42 -2.35 12.82
C PRO A 250 3.74 -2.30 12.04
N GLY A 251 3.99 -1.22 11.31
CA GLY A 251 5.13 -1.11 10.41
C GLY A 251 4.73 -0.63 9.02
N TYR A 252 5.55 -0.96 8.04
CA TYR A 252 5.39 -0.58 6.64
C TYR A 252 5.74 -1.72 5.68
N VAL A 253 5.42 -1.51 4.41
CA VAL A 253 5.92 -2.28 3.26
C VAL A 253 6.33 -1.35 2.13
N THR A 254 7.29 -1.78 1.32
CA THR A 254 7.60 -1.13 0.05
C THR A 254 6.69 -1.64 -1.05
N LYS A 255 6.49 -0.86 -2.12
CA LYS A 255 5.68 -1.29 -3.28
C LYS A 255 6.05 -2.67 -3.84
N ASP A 256 7.34 -3.00 -3.87
CA ASP A 256 7.84 -4.29 -4.36
C ASP A 256 7.05 -5.48 -3.79
N SER A 257 6.71 -5.43 -2.50
CA SER A 257 6.01 -6.49 -1.78
C SER A 257 4.66 -6.86 -2.41
N PHE A 258 3.93 -5.88 -2.95
CA PHE A 258 2.63 -6.13 -3.59
C PHE A 258 2.75 -6.82 -4.94
N PHE A 259 3.87 -6.63 -5.64
CA PHE A 259 4.01 -6.98 -7.05
C PHE A 259 5.01 -8.12 -7.31
N GLN A 260 5.78 -8.55 -6.29
CA GLN A 260 6.58 -9.78 -6.34
C GLN A 260 5.69 -11.03 -6.36
N GLU A 261 4.66 -11.06 -5.50
CA GLU A 261 3.66 -12.13 -5.43
C GLU A 261 2.25 -11.51 -5.38
N PRO A 262 1.69 -11.08 -6.52
CA PRO A 262 0.47 -10.30 -6.54
C PRO A 262 -0.76 -11.06 -6.05
N ARG A 263 -1.38 -10.55 -4.98
CA ARG A 263 -2.68 -11.00 -4.48
C ARG A 263 -3.68 -9.86 -4.62
N ILE A 264 -4.68 -10.04 -5.48
CA ILE A 264 -5.84 -9.14 -5.58
C ILE A 264 -6.96 -9.70 -4.71
N ARG A 265 -7.61 -8.85 -3.91
CA ARG A 265 -8.89 -9.16 -3.26
C ARG A 265 -9.79 -7.94 -3.17
N LYS A 266 -11.02 -8.18 -2.73
CA LYS A 266 -11.98 -7.15 -2.35
C LYS A 266 -11.97 -6.96 -0.84
N MET A 267 -12.25 -5.74 -0.39
CA MET A 267 -12.45 -5.46 1.03
C MET A 267 -13.83 -5.97 1.47
N PRO A 268 -13.95 -6.64 2.62
CA PRO A 268 -15.23 -7.08 3.16
C PRO A 268 -15.95 -5.89 3.80
N SER A 269 -16.46 -4.98 2.97
CA SER A 269 -17.24 -3.83 3.40
C SER A 269 -18.37 -3.57 2.40
N PRO A 270 -19.61 -3.35 2.86
CA PRO A 270 -20.72 -2.98 1.97
C PRO A 270 -20.43 -1.72 1.15
N LYS A 271 -19.71 -0.75 1.73
CA LYS A 271 -19.36 0.54 1.09
C LYS A 271 -18.37 0.42 -0.06
N SER A 272 -17.58 -0.66 -0.07
CA SER A 272 -16.48 -0.85 -1.04
C SER A 272 -16.49 -2.26 -1.62
N GLY A 273 -17.67 -2.88 -1.73
CA GLY A 273 -17.81 -4.29 -2.13
C GLY A 273 -17.33 -4.59 -3.55
N ASN A 274 -17.15 -3.57 -4.38
CA ASN A 274 -16.59 -3.73 -5.73
C ASN A 274 -15.15 -3.23 -5.86
N ALA A 275 -14.66 -2.47 -4.88
CA ALA A 275 -13.28 -1.98 -4.88
C ALA A 275 -12.30 -3.16 -4.81
N ILE A 276 -11.27 -3.12 -5.65
CA ILE A 276 -10.24 -4.13 -5.74
C ILE A 276 -8.89 -3.57 -5.30
N TYR A 277 -8.10 -4.40 -4.63
CA TYR A 277 -6.81 -4.01 -4.07
C TYR A 277 -5.78 -5.10 -4.28
N TYR A 278 -4.55 -4.71 -4.58
CA TYR A 278 -3.41 -5.54 -4.22
C TYR A 278 -3.26 -5.53 -2.71
N MET A 279 -3.11 -6.71 -2.11
CA MET A 279 -3.04 -6.88 -0.66
C MET A 279 -1.77 -7.60 -0.23
N TYR A 280 -1.19 -7.17 0.88
CA TYR A 280 0.00 -7.78 1.47
C TYR A 280 -0.14 -7.89 3.00
N PRO A 281 0.05 -9.08 3.60
CA PRO A 281 -0.20 -9.31 5.02
C PRO A 281 0.66 -8.44 5.93
N ILE A 282 0.04 -7.90 6.97
CA ILE A 282 0.74 -7.09 7.96
C ILE A 282 1.83 -7.90 8.67
N ARG A 283 1.60 -9.20 8.91
CA ARG A 283 2.61 -10.10 9.50
C ARG A 283 3.96 -10.10 8.79
N PHE A 284 4.00 -9.80 7.48
CA PHE A 284 5.21 -9.76 6.67
C PHE A 284 5.79 -8.35 6.49
N GLY A 285 5.16 -7.33 7.09
CA GLY A 285 5.68 -5.97 7.13
C GLY A 285 6.95 -5.84 7.98
N THR A 286 7.61 -4.70 7.82
CA THR A 286 8.83 -4.32 8.56
C THR A 286 8.50 -3.22 9.55
N GLY A 287 9.12 -3.20 10.74
CA GLY A 287 8.85 -2.20 11.77
C GLY A 287 9.18 -0.78 11.28
N ILE A 288 8.37 0.24 11.64
CA ILE A 288 8.51 1.59 11.09
C ILE A 288 9.88 2.23 11.36
N LEU A 289 10.47 1.95 12.53
CA LEU A 289 11.80 2.46 12.91
C LEU A 289 12.96 1.74 12.21
N GLU A 290 12.71 0.60 11.56
CA GLU A 290 13.72 -0.12 10.78
C GLU A 290 13.88 0.46 9.37
N MET A 291 13.04 1.44 8.98
CA MET A 291 13.05 2.04 7.65
C MET A 291 14.38 2.70 7.29
N GLU A 292 15.08 3.31 8.26
CA GLU A 292 16.40 3.92 8.04
C GLU A 292 17.52 2.92 7.76
N ARG A 293 17.24 1.61 7.89
CA ARG A 293 18.18 0.51 7.61
C ARG A 293 17.75 -0.34 6.42
N ASP A 294 16.61 -0.01 5.81
CA ASP A 294 16.13 -0.74 4.64
C ASP A 294 16.95 -0.36 3.42
N GLY A 295 17.77 -1.29 2.92
CA GLY A 295 18.61 -1.10 1.74
C GLY A 295 17.84 -0.72 0.49
N ARG A 296 16.53 -1.03 0.39
CA ARG A 296 15.67 -0.61 -0.73
C ARG A 296 15.39 0.89 -0.70
N LEU A 297 15.40 1.50 0.48
CA LEU A 297 15.16 2.93 0.69
C LEU A 297 16.46 3.71 0.94
N THR A 298 17.55 3.04 1.32
CA THR A 298 18.81 3.69 1.72
C THR A 298 20.01 3.34 0.85
N GLY A 299 19.94 2.26 0.07
CA GLY A 299 21.04 1.77 -0.76
C GLY A 299 21.35 2.64 -1.99
N PRO A 300 22.49 2.41 -2.66
CA PRO A 300 22.92 3.16 -3.84
C PRO A 300 22.14 2.79 -5.11
N ASP A 301 21.71 1.53 -5.25
CA ASP A 301 20.85 1.09 -6.36
C ASP A 301 19.38 1.03 -5.91
N ARG A 302 18.72 2.19 -5.97
CA ARG A 302 17.30 2.37 -5.62
C ARG A 302 16.36 1.97 -6.77
N SER A 303 16.92 1.48 -7.88
CA SER A 303 16.20 1.18 -9.12
C SER A 303 16.01 -0.33 -9.37
N ALA A 304 16.75 -1.18 -8.67
CA ALA A 304 16.79 -2.64 -8.86
C ALA A 304 15.48 -3.41 -8.56
N GLY A 305 14.47 -2.77 -7.93
CA GLY A 305 13.23 -3.43 -7.51
C GLY A 305 12.50 -4.17 -8.64
N SER A 306 12.57 -3.66 -9.87
CA SER A 306 11.82 -4.22 -11.00
C SER A 306 12.21 -5.66 -11.39
N ALA A 307 13.46 -6.07 -11.13
CA ALA A 307 13.93 -7.42 -11.47
C ALA A 307 13.35 -8.52 -10.57
N SER A 308 12.70 -8.12 -9.47
CA SER A 308 12.02 -9.03 -8.55
C SER A 308 10.52 -9.20 -8.83
N LEU A 309 9.96 -8.36 -9.71
CA LEU A 309 8.52 -8.35 -9.98
C LEU A 309 8.03 -9.67 -10.58
N PHE A 310 6.77 -9.96 -10.34
CA PHE A 310 6.12 -11.16 -10.85
C PHE A 310 6.26 -11.26 -12.37
N GLY A 311 6.66 -12.43 -12.86
CA GLY A 311 6.90 -12.70 -14.28
C GLY A 311 8.28 -12.30 -14.82
N PHE A 312 9.12 -11.60 -14.06
CA PHE A 312 10.50 -11.27 -14.47
C PHE A 312 11.50 -12.40 -14.24
N ARG A 313 11.26 -13.26 -13.24
CA ARG A 313 12.06 -14.45 -12.98
C ARG A 313 11.25 -15.70 -13.33
N MET A 314 11.89 -16.67 -13.97
CA MET A 314 11.31 -17.99 -14.17
C MET A 314 11.53 -18.83 -12.91
N PRO A 315 10.48 -19.17 -12.16
CA PRO A 315 10.65 -19.96 -10.94
C PRO A 315 11.09 -21.39 -11.28
N PRO A 316 11.88 -22.03 -10.40
CA PRO A 316 12.28 -23.42 -10.60
C PRO A 316 11.09 -24.37 -10.38
N CYS A 317 11.06 -25.48 -11.12
CA CYS A 317 10.08 -26.53 -10.95
C CYS A 317 10.28 -27.23 -9.59
N PRO A 318 9.24 -27.38 -8.76
CA PRO A 318 9.34 -28.06 -7.46
C PRO A 318 9.77 -29.54 -7.54
N LYS A 319 9.68 -30.17 -8.71
CA LYS A 319 10.04 -31.59 -8.90
C LYS A 319 11.47 -31.78 -9.41
N CYS A 320 11.89 -31.02 -10.43
CA CYS A 320 13.16 -31.25 -11.12
C CYS A 320 14.11 -30.04 -11.12
N GLY A 321 13.73 -28.92 -10.50
CA GLY A 321 14.55 -27.70 -10.42
C GLY A 321 14.69 -26.91 -11.72
N ARG A 322 14.27 -27.45 -12.87
CA ARG A 322 14.32 -26.74 -14.17
C ARG A 322 13.37 -25.54 -14.20
N PRO A 323 13.69 -24.45 -14.92
CA PRO A 323 12.83 -23.27 -15.01
C PRO A 323 11.43 -23.61 -15.54
N LEU A 324 10.40 -23.06 -14.88
CA LEU A 324 9.01 -23.18 -15.28
C LEU A 324 8.65 -22.16 -16.36
N LYS A 325 7.94 -22.60 -17.38
CA LYS A 325 7.38 -21.75 -18.43
C LYS A 325 6.00 -21.27 -18.04
N LEU A 326 5.76 -19.97 -18.14
CA LEU A 326 4.44 -19.38 -17.93
C LEU A 326 3.59 -19.53 -19.21
N VAL A 327 2.38 -20.06 -19.06
CA VAL A 327 1.41 -20.24 -20.14
C VAL A 327 0.03 -19.73 -19.71
N GLU A 328 -0.81 -19.44 -20.69
CA GLU A 328 -2.23 -19.12 -20.49
C GLU A 328 -3.07 -20.28 -21.02
N THR A 329 -4.01 -20.78 -20.22
CA THR A 329 -4.92 -21.82 -20.70
C THR A 329 -5.96 -21.18 -21.61
N VAL A 330 -5.95 -21.52 -22.88
CA VAL A 330 -6.87 -20.96 -23.90
C VAL A 330 -8.02 -21.90 -24.27
N LYS A 331 -8.07 -23.10 -23.66
CA LYS A 331 -9.14 -24.09 -23.91
C LYS A 331 -10.34 -23.84 -22.98
N GLY A 332 -11.55 -23.86 -23.54
CA GLY A 332 -12.80 -23.70 -22.82
C GLY A 332 -13.28 -22.25 -22.74
N GLU A 333 -14.29 -22.00 -21.92
CA GLU A 333 -14.87 -20.67 -21.71
C GLU A 333 -13.79 -19.65 -21.29
N PRO A 334 -13.76 -18.44 -21.86
CA PRO A 334 -12.78 -17.40 -21.50
C PRO A 334 -12.74 -17.05 -20.00
N SER A 335 -13.84 -17.26 -19.29
CA SER A 335 -13.95 -17.10 -17.82
C SER A 335 -13.11 -18.12 -17.03
N ARG A 336 -12.73 -19.23 -17.66
CA ARG A 336 -11.95 -20.34 -17.06
C ARG A 336 -10.51 -20.41 -17.53
N HIS A 337 -10.10 -19.48 -18.38
CA HIS A 337 -8.69 -19.33 -18.72
C HIS A 337 -7.91 -19.09 -17.42
N LYS A 338 -6.63 -19.47 -17.34
CA LYS A 338 -5.76 -19.35 -16.16
C LYS A 338 -4.33 -19.13 -16.62
N PHE A 339 -3.56 -18.33 -15.88
CA PHE A 339 -2.10 -18.30 -16.03
C PHE A 339 -1.51 -19.43 -15.19
N LEU A 340 -0.76 -20.34 -15.81
CA LEU A 340 -0.17 -21.52 -15.19
C LEU A 340 1.33 -21.59 -15.47
N TYR A 341 2.05 -22.28 -14.60
CA TYR A 341 3.42 -22.69 -14.84
C TYR A 341 3.47 -24.13 -15.33
N VAL A 342 4.29 -24.38 -16.35
CA VAL A 342 4.50 -25.70 -16.97
C VAL A 342 5.96 -26.09 -16.87
N CYS A 343 6.19 -27.34 -16.48
CA CYS A 343 7.49 -28.01 -16.59
C CYS A 343 7.41 -29.12 -17.63
N GLU A 344 7.92 -28.84 -18.83
CA GLU A 344 8.03 -29.82 -19.94
C GLU A 344 9.12 -30.87 -19.68
N ASN A 345 9.99 -30.67 -18.67
CA ASN A 345 11.08 -31.58 -18.30
C ASN A 345 10.64 -32.69 -17.31
N CYS A 346 9.42 -32.64 -16.79
CA CYS A 346 8.89 -33.67 -15.91
C CYS A 346 8.13 -34.74 -16.72
N SER A 347 8.15 -35.99 -16.27
CA SER A 347 7.29 -37.06 -16.78
C SER A 347 6.40 -37.60 -15.64
N PRO A 348 5.07 -37.43 -15.70
CA PRO A 348 4.33 -36.64 -16.68
C PRO A 348 4.62 -35.13 -16.56
N VAL A 349 4.30 -34.37 -17.61
CA VAL A 349 4.46 -32.89 -17.66
C VAL A 349 3.85 -32.26 -16.41
N GLY A 350 4.63 -31.42 -15.73
CA GLY A 350 4.20 -30.77 -14.49
C GLY A 350 3.40 -29.50 -14.77
N TRP A 351 2.20 -29.39 -14.22
CA TRP A 351 1.36 -28.20 -14.27
C TRP A 351 1.19 -27.63 -12.86
N TYR A 352 1.38 -26.33 -12.70
CA TYR A 352 1.35 -25.66 -11.40
C TYR A 352 0.56 -24.36 -11.50
N GLU A 353 -0.37 -24.15 -10.57
CA GLU A 353 -1.00 -22.84 -10.39
C GLU A 353 0.01 -21.84 -9.79
N MET A 354 -0.16 -20.55 -10.08
CA MET A 354 0.79 -19.51 -9.66
C MET A 354 0.95 -19.45 -8.14
N ASN A 355 -0.14 -19.56 -7.39
CA ASN A 355 -0.16 -19.53 -5.93
C ASN A 355 0.60 -20.70 -5.29
N ARG A 356 0.66 -21.86 -5.96
CA ARG A 356 1.45 -23.00 -5.49
C ARG A 356 2.95 -22.74 -5.58
N ILE A 357 3.37 -21.91 -6.54
CA ILE A 357 4.77 -21.49 -6.72
C ILE A 357 5.11 -20.27 -5.86
N HIS A 358 4.14 -19.36 -5.70
CA HIS A 358 4.25 -18.08 -5.01
C HIS A 358 3.32 -18.07 -3.78
N SER A 359 3.65 -18.89 -2.79
CA SER A 359 2.76 -19.18 -1.66
C SER A 359 2.84 -18.19 -0.50
N LYS A 360 3.82 -17.28 -0.49
CA LYS A 360 4.00 -16.34 0.63
C LYS A 360 2.84 -15.35 0.68
N ASN A 361 2.53 -14.68 -0.43
CA ASN A 361 1.46 -13.68 -0.49
C ASN A 361 0.22 -14.16 -1.24
N MET A 362 0.35 -14.91 -2.35
CA MET A 362 -0.85 -15.26 -3.16
C MET A 362 -1.86 -16.14 -2.41
N GLU A 363 -1.42 -16.86 -1.37
CA GLU A 363 -2.29 -17.71 -0.52
C GLU A 363 -2.57 -17.12 0.86
N ALA A 364 -2.02 -15.95 1.18
CA ALA A 364 -2.13 -15.41 2.53
C ALA A 364 -3.59 -15.11 2.91
N ARG A 365 -3.87 -15.26 4.22
CA ARG A 365 -5.15 -15.03 4.87
C ARG A 365 -4.94 -14.11 6.05
#